data_AF-I4FML7-F1
#
_entry.id   AF-I4FML7-F1
#
_cell.length_a   1.000
_cell.length_b   1.000
_cell.length_c   1.000
_cell.angle_alpha   90.00
_cell.angle_beta   90.00
_cell.angle_gamma   90.00
#
_symmetry.space_group_name_H-M   'P 1'
#
loop_
_entity.id
_entity.type
_entity.pdbx_description
1 polymer ?
#
loop_
_entity_poly.entity_id
_entity_poly.type
_entity_poly.pdbx_seq_one_letter_code
_entity_poly.pdbx_strand_id
1 'polypeptide(L)'
;MMTTQKLKALVNTVIKQSTLDSSQITDPTQKFSLIAKDELEINDYKSADNNHWELELTTPVNGVTKWFAYKPHLEILTTALDKIKTINAEFPNIGVYHRSNDQDRESAGSGRGIFPSGNEPDHRSETTYLPFVMATRRQTDMMARQAYLLLPESIRKETAFLISDRLIQSPEEYIPYIEQKKQVVLIGSFMGLKQEITSLGDYQNSNSDNQLLRAFHNMELRQLEYSIDLVKSLNKPIIDIVFAIGDSPSKYADEFRSEIMEKRLHQLLGSRGLAHLKRPLTWGADDTTLRAFARQLPNLKLKVITANSQAKHHYDGYRTTEEIVKYITQELGITIVNDDNWDAQVFIFDRHPQASYHFGDNFNDTNQKALDQKIANQLKALPTNQQSKTIIIDGRNPNGAFNSLCIPPSDKFLAFGGWGTFGNVCAQTLAMAKILHFTDKPNKLAIQRQLLLEAVAHDVFIIGYEAAQSSNSPLRKRLAEIGGRYLHKECKDQRYKDDKEVQKTYQQINRFVNEQMSKLIPEMGSTQLVVVPQLWRTFESQVFVNGGELSVAGVYHQDLPSATFNPFQAVKNVKKFGLDELLQEF
;
A
#
# COMPACT_ATOMS: atom_id res chain seq x y z
N MET A 1 -6.56 -29.67 -4.65
CA MET A 1 -5.49 -30.15 -5.54
C MET A 1 -4.33 -30.58 -4.68
N MET A 2 -3.80 -31.79 -4.83
CA MET A 2 -2.50 -32.15 -4.26
C MET A 2 -1.44 -31.41 -5.08
N THR A 3 -0.57 -30.65 -4.42
CA THR A 3 0.53 -29.93 -5.06
C THR A 3 1.65 -30.91 -5.37
N THR A 4 1.84 -31.24 -6.65
CA THR A 4 2.99 -32.00 -7.13
C THR A 4 4.27 -31.17 -6.93
N GLN A 5 5.27 -31.75 -6.28
CA GLN A 5 6.60 -31.16 -6.10
C GLN A 5 7.60 -31.83 -7.02
N LYS A 6 8.75 -31.20 -7.20
CA LYS A 6 9.86 -31.78 -7.97
C LYS A 6 11.10 -31.94 -7.10
N LEU A 7 11.83 -33.02 -7.34
CA LEU A 7 13.11 -33.31 -6.71
C LEU A 7 14.16 -33.40 -7.79
N LYS A 8 15.25 -32.65 -7.65
CA LYS A 8 16.35 -32.58 -8.60
C LYS A 8 17.59 -33.27 -8.06
N ALA A 9 18.22 -34.11 -8.87
CA ALA A 9 19.52 -34.68 -8.52
C ALA A 9 20.64 -33.65 -8.66
N LEU A 10 21.41 -33.45 -7.60
CA LEU A 10 22.62 -32.63 -7.59
C LEU A 10 23.83 -33.41 -8.16
N VAL A 11 23.84 -34.71 -7.93
CA VAL A 11 24.82 -35.68 -8.43
C VAL A 11 24.09 -36.95 -8.86
N ASN A 12 24.76 -37.81 -9.64
CA ASN A 12 24.22 -39.13 -9.96
C ASN A 12 23.94 -39.87 -8.64
N THR A 13 22.71 -40.33 -8.45
CA THR A 13 22.28 -40.95 -7.20
C THR A 13 21.36 -42.13 -7.44
N VAL A 14 21.17 -42.95 -6.41
CA VAL A 14 20.33 -44.14 -6.46
C VAL A 14 19.14 -43.95 -5.52
N ILE A 15 17.94 -44.08 -6.08
CA ILE A 15 16.66 -44.08 -5.39
C ILE A 15 16.29 -45.53 -5.07
N LYS A 16 15.88 -45.82 -3.84
CA LYS A 16 15.81 -47.20 -3.30
C LYS A 16 14.50 -47.44 -2.53
N GLN A 17 14.06 -48.68 -2.36
CA GLN A 17 12.88 -48.99 -1.52
C GLN A 17 13.19 -49.08 -0.02
N SER A 18 14.45 -48.88 0.39
CA SER A 18 14.89 -48.85 1.79
C SER A 18 16.02 -47.85 2.01
N THR A 19 16.37 -47.60 3.26
CA THR A 19 17.48 -46.72 3.67
C THR A 19 18.85 -47.43 3.71
N LEU A 20 18.93 -48.68 3.24
CA LEU A 20 20.17 -49.44 3.16
C LEU A 20 21.13 -48.87 2.12
N ASP A 21 22.41 -49.20 2.23
CA ASP A 21 23.39 -48.86 1.19
C ASP A 21 22.97 -49.52 -0.14
N SER A 22 23.08 -48.79 -1.26
CA SER A 22 22.72 -49.32 -2.59
C SER A 22 23.50 -50.58 -2.99
N SER A 23 24.68 -50.80 -2.40
CA SER A 23 25.50 -52.01 -2.59
C SER A 23 24.91 -53.24 -1.89
N GLN A 24 24.08 -53.04 -0.86
CA GLN A 24 23.44 -54.12 -0.09
C GLN A 24 22.10 -54.57 -0.70
N ILE A 25 21.56 -53.81 -1.65
CA ILE A 25 20.32 -54.14 -2.36
C ILE A 25 20.67 -54.91 -3.63
N THR A 26 20.45 -56.22 -3.62
CA THR A 26 20.78 -57.12 -4.73
C THR A 26 19.68 -57.19 -5.79
N ASP A 27 18.42 -56.98 -5.40
CA ASP A 27 17.28 -56.94 -6.32
C ASP A 27 17.26 -55.61 -7.11
N PRO A 28 17.43 -55.63 -8.44
CA PRO A 28 17.44 -54.42 -9.25
C PRO A 28 16.07 -53.75 -9.34
N THR A 29 14.97 -54.42 -8.99
CA THR A 29 13.64 -53.81 -8.98
C THR A 29 13.41 -52.90 -7.76
N GLN A 30 14.24 -53.06 -6.72
CA GLN A 30 14.19 -52.29 -5.48
C GLN A 30 15.04 -51.00 -5.52
N LYS A 31 15.66 -50.69 -6.66
CA LYS A 31 16.43 -49.46 -6.85
C LYS A 31 16.42 -48.97 -8.29
N PHE A 32 16.53 -47.68 -8.50
CA PHE A 32 16.78 -47.10 -9.82
C PHE A 32 17.72 -45.89 -9.71
N SER A 33 18.38 -45.54 -10.82
CA SER A 33 19.31 -44.41 -10.85
C SER A 33 18.59 -43.14 -11.27
N LEU A 34 18.94 -42.03 -10.63
CA LEU A 34 18.57 -40.68 -11.04
C LEU A 34 19.86 -39.94 -11.41
N ILE A 35 19.97 -39.50 -12.67
CA ILE A 35 21.17 -38.85 -13.19
C ILE A 35 21.23 -37.40 -12.69
N ALA A 36 22.43 -36.86 -12.48
CA ALA A 36 22.61 -35.47 -12.10
C ALA A 36 21.85 -34.54 -13.05
N LYS A 37 21.14 -33.56 -12.47
CA LYS A 37 20.24 -32.59 -13.10
C LYS A 37 18.87 -33.13 -13.52
N ASP A 38 18.62 -34.44 -13.50
CA ASP A 38 17.29 -34.98 -13.76
C ASP A 38 16.34 -34.68 -12.60
N GLU A 39 15.05 -34.64 -12.91
CA GLU A 39 13.97 -34.32 -11.99
C GLU A 39 13.01 -35.51 -11.80
N LEU A 40 12.51 -35.68 -10.58
CA LEU A 40 11.42 -36.59 -10.24
C LEU A 40 10.23 -35.82 -9.69
N GLU A 41 9.03 -36.17 -10.14
CA GLU A 41 7.78 -35.63 -9.59
C GLU A 41 7.33 -36.46 -8.38
N ILE A 42 7.02 -35.77 -7.28
CA ILE A 42 6.61 -36.36 -6.01
C ILE A 42 5.33 -35.72 -5.50
N ASN A 43 4.47 -36.51 -4.87
CA ASN A 43 3.26 -36.06 -4.18
C ASN A 43 3.57 -35.59 -2.75
N ASP A 44 4.48 -36.29 -2.06
CA ASP A 44 4.85 -35.99 -0.67
C ASP A 44 6.28 -36.47 -0.35
N TYR A 45 6.87 -35.96 0.73
CA TYR A 45 8.12 -36.44 1.28
C TYR A 45 8.26 -36.18 2.79
N LYS A 46 9.04 -37.01 3.48
CA LYS A 46 9.42 -36.79 4.88
C LYS A 46 10.79 -37.33 5.21
N SER A 47 11.37 -36.87 6.31
CA SER A 47 12.65 -37.41 6.78
C SER A 47 12.53 -38.88 7.17
N ALA A 48 13.54 -39.67 6.79
CA ALA A 48 13.73 -41.05 7.20
C ALA A 48 15.13 -41.23 7.82
N ASP A 49 15.35 -42.41 8.42
CA ASP A 49 16.62 -42.77 9.03
C ASP A 49 17.78 -42.78 8.03
N ASN A 50 19.01 -42.79 8.55
CA ASN A 50 20.25 -42.82 7.76
C ASN A 50 20.37 -41.65 6.77
N ASN A 51 19.85 -40.48 7.13
CA ASN A 51 19.92 -39.27 6.31
C ASN A 51 19.30 -39.43 4.91
N HIS A 52 18.13 -40.07 4.84
CA HIS A 52 17.33 -40.21 3.63
C HIS A 52 16.03 -39.39 3.71
N TRP A 53 15.49 -39.03 2.56
CA TRP A 53 14.09 -38.70 2.37
C TRP A 53 13.31 -39.97 2.09
N GLU A 54 12.15 -40.15 2.71
CA GLU A 54 11.06 -41.00 2.21
C GLU A 54 10.24 -40.15 1.23
N LEU A 55 10.04 -40.65 0.02
CA LEU A 55 9.38 -39.98 -1.10
C LEU A 55 8.13 -40.76 -1.51
N GLU A 56 7.07 -40.04 -1.84
CA GLU A 56 5.91 -40.59 -2.55
C GLU A 56 5.93 -40.06 -4.00
N LEU A 57 6.31 -40.90 -4.95
CA LEU A 57 6.41 -40.53 -6.37
C LEU A 57 5.03 -40.38 -6.99
N THR A 58 4.87 -39.37 -7.86
CA THR A 58 3.63 -39.15 -8.62
C THR A 58 3.40 -40.26 -9.65
N THR A 59 4.46 -40.71 -10.33
CA THR A 59 4.42 -41.85 -11.24
C THR A 59 5.14 -43.04 -10.59
N PRO A 60 4.49 -44.20 -10.40
CA PRO A 60 5.13 -45.37 -9.82
C PRO A 60 6.29 -45.86 -10.69
N VAL A 61 7.40 -46.24 -10.05
CA VAL A 61 8.50 -46.98 -10.69
C VAL A 61 8.40 -48.42 -10.22
N ASN A 62 8.48 -49.39 -11.14
CA ASN A 62 8.30 -50.82 -10.82
C ASN A 62 7.01 -51.12 -10.01
N GLY A 63 5.93 -50.37 -10.23
CA GLY A 63 4.66 -50.53 -9.52
C GLY A 63 4.65 -50.00 -8.07
N VAL A 64 5.71 -49.33 -7.62
CA VAL A 64 5.86 -48.80 -6.26
C VAL A 64 5.92 -47.28 -6.29
N THR A 65 5.16 -46.63 -5.41
CA THR A 65 5.15 -45.15 -5.24
C THR A 65 6.07 -44.70 -4.12
N LYS A 66 6.37 -45.56 -3.14
CA LYS A 66 7.17 -45.20 -1.96
C LYS A 66 8.65 -45.53 -2.16
N TRP A 67 9.50 -44.52 -2.05
CA TRP A 67 10.94 -44.64 -2.30
C TRP A 67 11.76 -43.85 -1.29
N PHE A 68 13.07 -44.11 -1.23
CA PHE A 68 14.02 -43.47 -0.35
C PHE A 68 15.21 -42.92 -1.12
N ALA A 69 15.66 -41.74 -0.71
CA ALA A 69 16.67 -41.00 -1.46
C ALA A 69 17.63 -40.28 -0.51
N TYR A 70 18.93 -40.39 -0.73
CA TYR A 70 19.93 -39.83 0.18
C TYR A 70 19.92 -38.30 0.13
N LYS A 71 19.68 -37.64 1.28
CA LYS A 71 19.39 -36.19 1.31
C LYS A 71 20.46 -35.31 0.66
N PRO A 72 21.77 -35.50 0.92
CA PRO A 72 22.81 -34.64 0.35
C PRO A 72 22.93 -34.67 -1.17
N HIS A 73 22.38 -35.67 -1.85
CA HIS A 73 22.48 -35.79 -3.31
C HIS A 73 21.38 -35.06 -4.06
N LEU A 74 20.42 -34.48 -3.33
CA LEU A 74 19.15 -34.06 -3.88
C LEU A 74 18.80 -32.67 -3.38
N GLU A 75 18.26 -31.88 -4.29
CA GLU A 75 17.57 -30.64 -3.99
C GLU A 75 16.08 -30.91 -4.19
N ILE A 76 15.31 -30.86 -3.10
CA ILE A 76 13.88 -30.75 -3.23
C ILE A 76 13.63 -29.34 -3.75
N LEU A 77 13.11 -29.23 -4.97
CA LEU A 77 12.65 -27.97 -5.53
C LEU A 77 11.38 -27.61 -4.76
N THR A 78 11.60 -27.12 -3.54
CA THR A 78 10.56 -26.56 -2.69
C THR A 78 9.84 -25.54 -3.53
N THR A 79 8.53 -25.77 -3.70
CA THR A 79 7.71 -24.76 -4.34
C THR A 79 7.85 -23.49 -3.50
N ALA A 80 7.72 -22.32 -4.12
CA ALA A 80 7.72 -21.09 -3.36
C ALA A 80 6.63 -21.14 -2.25
N LEU A 81 5.53 -21.88 -2.47
CA LEU A 81 4.54 -22.22 -1.46
C LEU A 81 5.12 -22.94 -0.22
N ASP A 82 6.00 -23.92 -0.39
CA ASP A 82 6.56 -24.68 0.73
C ASP A 82 7.59 -23.85 1.53
N LYS A 83 8.33 -22.96 0.84
CA LYS A 83 9.14 -21.94 1.50
C LYS A 83 8.28 -20.98 2.32
N ILE A 84 7.13 -20.55 1.80
CA ILE A 84 6.18 -19.68 2.50
C ILE A 84 5.65 -20.33 3.79
N LYS A 85 5.25 -21.61 3.71
CA LYS A 85 4.84 -22.40 4.88
C LYS A 85 5.93 -22.47 5.96
N THR A 86 7.21 -22.51 5.55
CA THR A 86 8.35 -22.56 6.46
C THR A 86 8.52 -21.23 7.25
N ILE A 87 8.29 -20.07 6.63
CA ILE A 87 8.34 -18.76 7.33
C ILE A 87 7.34 -18.70 8.48
N ASN A 88 6.14 -19.23 8.25
CA ASN A 88 5.11 -19.27 9.29
C ASN A 88 5.54 -20.04 10.52
N ALA A 89 6.27 -21.13 10.32
CA ALA A 89 6.83 -21.90 11.40
C ALA A 89 7.96 -21.15 12.13
N GLU A 90 8.73 -20.30 11.42
CA GLU A 90 9.82 -19.49 11.99
C GLU A 90 9.32 -18.21 12.70
N PHE A 91 8.20 -17.65 12.28
CA PHE A 91 7.55 -16.47 12.89
C PHE A 91 6.11 -16.76 13.34
N PRO A 92 5.90 -17.77 14.22
CA PRO A 92 4.55 -18.23 14.60
C PRO A 92 3.75 -17.14 15.33
N ASN A 93 4.46 -16.13 15.87
CA ASN A 93 3.85 -15.03 16.60
C ASN A 93 3.38 -13.88 15.71
N ILE A 94 3.78 -13.86 14.44
CA ILE A 94 3.54 -12.74 13.50
C ILE A 94 2.59 -13.13 12.36
N GLY A 95 2.39 -14.44 12.10
CA GLY A 95 1.32 -14.92 11.21
C GLY A 95 1.48 -14.48 9.74
N VAL A 96 2.66 -14.73 9.16
CA VAL A 96 3.08 -14.17 7.86
C VAL A 96 2.28 -14.72 6.66
N TYR A 97 1.89 -15.99 6.69
CA TYR A 97 1.03 -16.68 5.73
C TYR A 97 -0.28 -17.04 6.43
N HIS A 98 -1.22 -16.10 6.39
CA HIS A 98 -2.55 -16.30 6.96
C HIS A 98 -3.52 -16.71 5.86
N ARG A 99 -3.87 -18.01 5.82
CA ARG A 99 -4.93 -18.47 4.93
C ARG A 99 -6.26 -18.13 5.58
N SER A 100 -7.09 -17.29 4.94
CA SER A 100 -8.43 -17.03 5.45
C SER A 100 -9.21 -18.33 5.56
N ASN A 101 -9.33 -18.86 6.77
CA ASN A 101 -10.11 -20.05 7.07
C ASN A 101 -11.34 -19.63 7.88
N ASP A 102 -12.26 -20.57 8.13
CA ASP A 102 -13.48 -20.31 8.91
C ASP A 102 -13.17 -19.85 10.36
N GLN A 103 -11.93 -19.94 10.85
CA GLN A 103 -11.54 -19.31 12.12
C GLN A 103 -11.47 -17.77 12.04
N ASP A 104 -11.30 -17.17 10.86
CA ASP A 104 -11.52 -15.71 10.68
C ASP A 104 -12.99 -15.33 10.79
N ARG A 105 -13.89 -16.31 10.60
CA ARG A 105 -15.34 -16.15 10.79
C ARG A 105 -15.77 -16.48 12.22
N GLU A 106 -15.11 -17.39 12.92
CA GLU A 106 -15.61 -17.92 14.21
C GLU A 106 -14.64 -17.91 15.42
N SER A 107 -13.36 -17.58 15.30
CA SER A 107 -12.42 -17.79 16.43
C SER A 107 -12.38 -16.65 17.45
N ALA A 108 -13.26 -16.75 18.44
CA ALA A 108 -12.95 -16.35 19.80
C ALA A 108 -11.68 -17.10 20.28
N GLY A 109 -10.59 -16.38 20.58
CA GLY A 109 -9.66 -16.84 21.63
C GLY A 109 -8.16 -17.04 21.34
N SER A 110 -7.55 -16.58 20.24
CA SER A 110 -6.07 -16.69 20.11
C SER A 110 -5.30 -15.45 19.63
N GLY A 111 -5.98 -14.35 19.32
CA GLY A 111 -5.42 -13.00 19.41
C GLY A 111 -4.17 -12.71 18.54
N ARG A 112 -4.04 -13.28 17.34
CA ARG A 112 -2.92 -12.94 16.43
C ARG A 112 -3.37 -12.77 14.99
N GLY A 113 -3.88 -11.58 14.71
CA GLY A 113 -4.00 -10.96 13.39
C GLY A 113 -3.79 -9.45 13.56
N ILE A 114 -2.88 -8.87 12.78
CA ILE A 114 -2.40 -7.47 12.64
C ILE A 114 -2.85 -6.47 13.76
N PHE A 115 -2.53 -6.74 15.02
CA PHE A 115 -2.64 -5.86 16.20
C PHE A 115 -4.02 -5.29 16.62
N PRO A 116 -4.69 -5.95 17.58
CA PRO A 116 -5.30 -5.29 18.74
C PRO A 116 -4.35 -5.36 19.93
N SER A 117 -4.12 -4.23 20.61
CA SER A 117 -3.49 -4.20 21.92
C SER A 117 -4.49 -4.66 22.99
N GLY A 118 -4.55 -5.97 23.25
CA GLY A 118 -5.36 -6.56 24.33
C GLY A 118 -6.18 -7.76 23.86
N ASN A 119 -6.75 -8.49 24.83
CA ASN A 119 -7.57 -9.70 24.68
C ASN A 119 -8.89 -9.51 23.90
N GLU A 120 -8.98 -8.53 23.00
CA GLU A 120 -10.18 -8.31 22.20
C GLU A 120 -10.10 -9.07 20.85
N PRO A 121 -11.18 -9.75 20.43
CA PRO A 121 -11.27 -10.39 19.13
C PRO A 121 -11.01 -9.40 18.00
N ASP A 122 -10.30 -9.87 16.98
CA ASP A 122 -10.14 -9.15 15.73
C ASP A 122 -11.37 -9.42 14.84
N HIS A 123 -12.24 -8.42 14.67
CA HIS A 123 -13.40 -8.52 13.79
C HIS A 123 -13.08 -8.18 12.31
N ARG A 124 -11.80 -8.09 11.93
CA ARG A 124 -11.38 -7.80 10.55
C ARG A 124 -11.35 -9.07 9.70
N SER A 125 -12.47 -9.46 9.12
CA SER A 125 -12.46 -10.45 8.03
C SER A 125 -12.66 -9.74 6.71
N GLU A 126 -11.61 -9.59 5.90
CA GLU A 126 -11.80 -9.27 4.49
C GLU A 126 -11.27 -10.45 3.66
N THR A 127 -12.15 -10.99 2.83
CA THR A 127 -11.74 -11.84 1.71
C THR A 127 -11.01 -10.95 0.70
N THR A 128 -9.82 -11.34 0.24
CA THR A 128 -9.05 -10.59 -0.76
C THR A 128 -9.90 -10.37 -2.02
N TYR A 129 -10.40 -9.14 -2.27
CA TYR A 129 -11.18 -8.86 -3.47
C TYR A 129 -10.29 -8.51 -4.67
N LEU A 130 -10.39 -9.33 -5.72
CA LEU A 130 -10.02 -9.04 -7.11
C LEU A 130 -10.61 -7.69 -7.58
N PRO A 131 -9.92 -6.88 -8.41
CA PRO A 131 -8.54 -7.00 -8.85
C PRO A 131 -7.58 -6.63 -7.70
N PHE A 132 -6.54 -7.44 -7.57
CA PHE A 132 -5.57 -7.51 -6.47
C PHE A 132 -4.68 -6.28 -6.25
N VAL A 133 -5.08 -5.12 -6.75
CA VAL A 133 -4.45 -3.85 -6.46
C VAL A 133 -5.03 -3.33 -5.14
N MET A 134 -4.31 -3.59 -4.07
CA MET A 134 -4.49 -2.92 -2.80
C MET A 134 -3.32 -1.97 -2.60
N ALA A 135 -3.53 -0.90 -1.85
CA ALA A 135 -2.43 -0.12 -1.33
C ALA A 135 -1.70 -0.90 -0.22
N THR A 136 -0.48 -0.49 0.08
CA THR A 136 0.29 -0.99 1.24
C THR A 136 -0.39 -0.67 2.58
N ARG A 137 -1.23 0.38 2.62
CA ARG A 137 -2.11 0.70 3.74
C ARG A 137 -3.56 0.84 3.28
N ARG A 138 -4.51 0.34 4.09
CA ARG A 138 -5.95 0.33 3.77
C ARG A 138 -6.54 1.71 3.45
N GLN A 139 -5.97 2.76 4.04
CA GLN A 139 -6.40 4.15 3.89
C GLN A 139 -6.42 4.62 2.42
N THR A 140 -5.53 4.08 1.58
CA THR A 140 -5.35 4.51 0.19
C THR A 140 -5.84 3.46 -0.82
N ASP A 141 -6.52 2.40 -0.37
CA ASP A 141 -6.97 1.30 -1.24
C ASP A 141 -7.90 1.76 -2.37
N MET A 142 -8.90 2.58 -2.05
CA MET A 142 -9.83 3.09 -3.06
C MET A 142 -9.09 3.94 -4.10
N MET A 143 -8.16 4.79 -3.64
CA MET A 143 -7.36 5.61 -4.53
C MET A 143 -6.46 4.76 -5.43
N ALA A 144 -5.83 3.72 -4.90
CA ALA A 144 -5.02 2.78 -5.68
C ALA A 144 -5.89 2.04 -6.71
N ARG A 145 -7.09 1.59 -6.35
CA ARG A 145 -8.02 0.94 -7.29
C ARG A 145 -8.46 1.88 -8.41
N GLN A 146 -8.83 3.11 -8.07
CA GLN A 146 -9.17 4.13 -9.07
C GLN A 146 -7.98 4.42 -9.99
N ALA A 147 -6.78 4.64 -9.43
CA ALA A 147 -5.57 4.89 -10.19
C ALA A 147 -5.19 3.73 -11.13
N TYR A 148 -5.37 2.48 -10.68
CA TYR A 148 -5.15 1.31 -11.52
C TYR A 148 -6.00 1.37 -12.78
N LEU A 149 -7.28 1.71 -12.67
CA LEU A 149 -8.21 1.79 -13.81
C LEU A 149 -7.89 2.93 -14.79
N LEU A 150 -7.12 3.92 -14.34
CA LEU A 150 -6.65 5.03 -15.18
C LEU A 150 -5.38 4.70 -15.95
N LEU A 151 -4.70 3.60 -15.61
CA LEU A 151 -3.58 3.13 -16.39
C LEU A 151 -4.02 2.70 -17.81
N PRO A 152 -3.16 2.90 -18.81
CA PRO A 152 -3.34 2.34 -20.14
C PRO A 152 -3.72 0.85 -20.07
N GLU A 153 -4.70 0.46 -20.87
CA GLU A 153 -5.20 -0.93 -20.92
C GLU A 153 -4.09 -1.93 -21.21
N SER A 154 -3.13 -1.58 -22.05
CA SER A 154 -1.93 -2.40 -22.33
C SER A 154 -1.17 -2.72 -21.04
N ILE A 155 -0.90 -1.72 -20.19
CA ILE A 155 -0.20 -1.92 -18.92
C ILE A 155 -1.00 -2.84 -18.00
N ARG A 156 -2.32 -2.61 -17.87
CA ARG A 156 -3.21 -3.41 -17.01
C ARG A 156 -3.32 -4.86 -17.49
N LYS A 157 -3.34 -5.10 -18.80
CA LYS A 157 -3.39 -6.46 -19.38
C LYS A 157 -2.07 -7.20 -19.19
N GLU A 158 -0.94 -6.52 -19.34
CA GLU A 158 0.37 -7.17 -19.37
C GLU A 158 1.06 -7.29 -18.01
N THR A 159 0.76 -6.39 -17.06
CA THR A 159 1.52 -6.25 -15.82
C THR A 159 0.70 -6.69 -14.61
N ALA A 160 1.25 -7.59 -13.81
CA ALA A 160 0.76 -7.91 -12.47
C ALA A 160 1.42 -6.96 -11.46
N PHE A 161 0.62 -6.14 -10.78
CA PHE A 161 1.08 -5.36 -9.63
C PHE A 161 0.75 -6.11 -8.35
N LEU A 162 1.78 -6.47 -7.58
CA LEU A 162 1.65 -7.36 -6.42
C LEU A 162 2.23 -6.69 -5.18
N ILE A 163 1.43 -6.55 -4.14
CA ILE A 163 1.94 -6.21 -2.81
C ILE A 163 2.61 -7.46 -2.25
N SER A 164 3.90 -7.37 -1.95
CA SER A 164 4.74 -8.49 -1.51
C SER A 164 4.10 -9.18 -0.31
N ASP A 165 3.84 -8.46 0.79
CA ASP A 165 3.16 -9.00 1.99
C ASP A 165 1.89 -9.80 1.66
N ARG A 166 1.01 -9.26 0.82
CA ARG A 166 -0.29 -9.88 0.48
C ARG A 166 -0.14 -11.10 -0.41
N LEU A 167 0.80 -11.06 -1.34
CA LEU A 167 1.15 -12.20 -2.17
C LEU A 167 1.62 -13.37 -1.30
N ILE A 168 2.31 -13.11 -0.20
CA ILE A 168 2.81 -14.17 0.69
C ILE A 168 1.74 -14.65 1.66
N GLN A 169 0.72 -13.82 1.96
CA GLN A 169 -0.42 -14.21 2.78
C GLN A 169 -1.34 -15.20 2.05
N SER A 170 -1.63 -14.94 0.77
CA SER A 170 -2.56 -15.75 -0.03
C SER A 170 -2.02 -16.15 -1.43
N PRO A 171 -0.81 -16.73 -1.56
CA PRO A 171 -0.16 -17.02 -2.84
C PRO A 171 -1.05 -17.78 -3.82
N GLU A 172 -1.86 -18.74 -3.36
CA GLU A 172 -2.77 -19.52 -4.21
C GLU A 172 -3.84 -18.67 -4.90
N GLU A 173 -4.28 -17.57 -4.28
CA GLU A 173 -5.26 -16.66 -4.86
C GLU A 173 -4.64 -15.81 -5.98
N TYR A 174 -3.35 -15.48 -5.86
CA TYR A 174 -2.64 -14.62 -6.81
C TYR A 174 -2.08 -15.38 -8.01
N ILE A 175 -1.77 -16.68 -7.89
CA ILE A 175 -1.18 -17.48 -8.98
C ILE A 175 -1.98 -17.37 -10.29
N PRO A 176 -3.32 -17.62 -10.32
CA PRO A 176 -4.08 -17.53 -11.57
C PRO A 176 -4.02 -16.15 -12.22
N TYR A 177 -3.97 -15.09 -11.42
CA TYR A 177 -3.81 -13.73 -11.92
C TYR A 177 -2.42 -13.49 -12.50
N ILE A 178 -1.37 -13.91 -11.82
CA ILE A 178 0.02 -13.76 -12.28
C ILE A 178 0.24 -14.53 -13.58
N GLU A 179 -0.32 -15.75 -13.70
CA GLU A 179 -0.20 -16.58 -14.90
C GLU A 179 -0.76 -15.92 -16.16
N GLN A 180 -1.82 -15.13 -16.02
CA GLN A 180 -2.44 -14.37 -17.11
C GLN A 180 -1.64 -13.12 -17.52
N LYS A 181 -0.64 -12.71 -16.73
CA LYS A 181 0.18 -11.52 -17.02
C LYS A 181 1.49 -11.89 -17.72
N LYS A 182 2.08 -10.93 -18.42
CA LYS A 182 3.38 -11.08 -19.07
C LYS A 182 4.54 -10.78 -18.13
N GLN A 183 4.34 -9.87 -17.18
CA GLN A 183 5.39 -9.35 -16.31
C GLN A 183 4.84 -8.93 -14.95
N VAL A 184 5.73 -8.71 -13.99
CA VAL A 184 5.37 -8.42 -12.60
C VAL A 184 6.12 -7.19 -12.08
N VAL A 185 5.40 -6.37 -11.30
CA VAL A 185 5.92 -5.33 -10.43
C VAL A 185 5.66 -5.72 -8.99
N LEU A 186 6.72 -5.79 -8.18
CA LEU A 186 6.62 -6.07 -6.75
C LEU A 186 6.62 -4.77 -5.95
N ILE A 187 5.67 -4.65 -5.04
CA ILE A 187 5.42 -3.45 -4.25
C ILE A 187 5.55 -3.82 -2.78
N GLY A 188 6.07 -2.92 -1.97
CA GLY A 188 6.08 -3.11 -0.53
C GLY A 188 6.54 -1.85 0.19
N SER A 189 6.71 -1.98 1.50
CA SER A 189 7.21 -0.92 2.34
C SER A 189 7.97 -1.51 3.51
N PHE A 190 8.89 -0.72 4.06
CA PHE A 190 9.47 -0.95 5.36
C PHE A 190 8.78 -0.10 6.42
N MET A 191 8.65 -0.66 7.61
CA MET A 191 8.21 0.10 8.77
C MET A 191 9.12 1.33 8.98
N GLY A 192 8.50 2.45 9.37
CA GLY A 192 9.22 3.67 9.70
C GLY A 192 10.01 3.54 11.00
N LEU A 193 11.02 4.38 11.17
CA LEU A 193 11.81 4.42 12.41
C LEU A 193 11.07 5.20 13.46
N LYS A 194 11.16 4.81 14.73
CA LYS A 194 10.58 5.62 15.82
C LYS A 194 11.55 6.72 16.27
N GLN A 195 11.02 7.75 16.93
CA GLN A 195 11.80 8.92 17.36
C GLN A 195 12.86 8.56 18.40
N GLU A 196 12.63 7.50 19.18
CA GLU A 196 13.50 7.01 20.24
C GLU A 196 14.78 6.33 19.72
N ILE A 197 14.86 6.07 18.41
CA ILE A 197 16.06 5.50 17.78
C ILE A 197 17.04 6.63 17.46
N THR A 198 18.14 6.69 18.22
CA THR A 198 19.10 7.82 18.20
C THR A 198 20.50 7.45 17.71
N SER A 199 20.72 6.25 17.19
CA SER A 199 21.95 5.86 16.50
C SER A 199 21.77 4.52 15.78
N LEU A 200 22.60 4.23 14.76
CA LEU A 200 22.63 2.89 14.15
C LEU A 200 22.87 1.78 15.19
N GLY A 201 23.63 2.07 16.24
CA GLY A 201 23.83 1.19 17.38
C GLY A 201 22.52 0.86 18.09
N ASP A 202 21.61 1.82 18.28
CA ASP A 202 20.33 1.60 18.99
C ASP A 202 19.42 0.61 18.26
N TYR A 203 19.39 0.66 16.93
CA TYR A 203 18.65 -0.30 16.10
C TYR A 203 19.29 -1.70 16.08
N GLN A 204 20.63 -1.75 16.19
CA GLN A 204 21.38 -2.99 16.25
C GLN A 204 21.39 -3.60 17.65
N ASN A 205 21.18 -2.78 18.69
CA ASN A 205 21.15 -3.15 20.09
C ASN A 205 19.85 -3.88 20.46
N SER A 206 19.99 -4.84 21.36
CA SER A 206 18.97 -5.83 21.73
C SER A 206 17.96 -5.35 22.79
N ASN A 207 17.58 -4.08 22.82
CA ASN A 207 16.42 -3.65 23.62
C ASN A 207 15.12 -4.14 22.95
N SER A 208 14.10 -4.53 23.73
CA SER A 208 12.91 -5.25 23.26
C SER A 208 12.19 -4.59 22.08
N ASP A 209 12.07 -3.26 22.09
CA ASP A 209 11.30 -2.52 21.09
C ASP A 209 12.07 -2.33 19.77
N ASN A 210 13.40 -2.18 19.84
CA ASN A 210 14.27 -2.06 18.66
C ASN A 210 14.51 -3.43 18.01
N GLN A 211 14.56 -4.50 18.83
CA GLN A 211 14.59 -5.88 18.34
C GLN A 211 13.33 -6.18 17.51
N LEU A 212 12.16 -5.71 17.94
CA LEU A 212 10.91 -5.90 17.21
C LEU A 212 10.91 -5.16 15.86
N LEU A 213 11.39 -3.91 15.81
CA LEU A 213 11.50 -3.17 14.55
C LEU A 213 12.45 -3.85 13.55
N ARG A 214 13.62 -4.31 14.02
CA ARG A 214 14.54 -5.06 13.18
C ARG A 214 13.96 -6.38 12.71
N ALA A 215 13.18 -7.06 13.55
CA ALA A 215 12.44 -8.26 13.17
C ALA A 215 11.39 -7.96 12.08
N PHE A 216 10.67 -6.84 12.16
CA PHE A 216 9.75 -6.40 11.09
C PHE A 216 10.49 -6.17 9.77
N HIS A 217 11.60 -5.44 9.77
CA HIS A 217 12.36 -5.23 8.53
C HIS A 217 12.90 -6.54 7.94
N ASN A 218 13.30 -7.49 8.79
CA ASN A 218 13.70 -8.83 8.34
C ASN A 218 12.53 -9.61 7.73
N MET A 219 11.35 -9.50 8.31
CA MET A 219 10.13 -10.10 7.77
C MET A 219 9.77 -9.47 6.42
N GLU A 220 9.76 -8.14 6.31
CA GLU A 220 9.45 -7.42 5.06
C GLU A 220 10.43 -7.78 3.92
N LEU A 221 11.73 -7.92 4.23
CA LEU A 221 12.72 -8.41 3.28
C LEU A 221 12.49 -9.86 2.86
N ARG A 222 12.16 -10.74 3.82
CA ARG A 222 11.85 -12.14 3.51
C ARG A 222 10.59 -12.25 2.67
N GLN A 223 9.55 -11.48 2.97
CA GLN A 223 8.34 -11.43 2.14
C GLN A 223 8.67 -11.02 0.69
N LEU A 224 9.52 -10.02 0.50
CA LEU A 224 10.01 -9.68 -0.84
C LEU A 224 10.81 -10.83 -1.48
N GLU A 225 11.72 -11.46 -0.73
CA GLU A 225 12.52 -12.59 -1.22
C GLU A 225 11.64 -13.73 -1.74
N TYR A 226 10.62 -14.13 -0.98
CA TYR A 226 9.71 -15.19 -1.42
C TYR A 226 8.75 -14.76 -2.52
N SER A 227 8.37 -13.49 -2.56
CA SER A 227 7.65 -12.93 -3.72
C SER A 227 8.47 -13.10 -4.99
N ILE A 228 9.77 -12.77 -4.92
CA ILE A 228 10.70 -12.92 -6.04
C ILE A 228 10.80 -14.40 -6.45
N ASP A 229 11.00 -15.30 -5.49
CA ASP A 229 11.11 -16.74 -5.76
C ASP A 229 9.82 -17.30 -6.38
N LEU A 230 8.64 -16.92 -5.88
CA LEU A 230 7.34 -17.34 -6.41
C LEU A 230 7.15 -16.86 -7.85
N VAL A 231 7.34 -15.57 -8.10
CA VAL A 231 7.18 -14.98 -9.44
C VAL A 231 8.12 -15.62 -10.46
N LYS A 232 9.36 -15.89 -10.05
CA LYS A 232 10.33 -16.61 -10.88
C LYS A 232 9.94 -18.05 -11.15
N SER A 233 9.37 -18.75 -10.17
CA SER A 233 8.90 -20.12 -10.36
C SER A 233 7.75 -20.21 -11.37
N LEU A 234 6.98 -19.12 -11.52
CA LEU A 234 5.94 -18.96 -12.55
C LEU A 234 6.49 -18.50 -13.91
N ASN A 235 7.82 -18.46 -14.08
CA ASN A 235 8.51 -17.99 -15.29
C ASN A 235 8.09 -16.58 -15.74
N LYS A 236 7.79 -15.68 -14.79
CA LYS A 236 7.46 -14.28 -15.10
C LYS A 236 8.66 -13.35 -14.84
N PRO A 237 8.98 -12.42 -15.76
CA PRO A 237 9.96 -11.38 -15.51
C PRO A 237 9.44 -10.38 -14.46
N ILE A 238 10.30 -10.05 -13.50
CA ILE A 238 10.10 -8.93 -12.58
C ILE A 238 10.72 -7.71 -13.24
N ILE A 239 9.90 -6.72 -13.59
CA ILE A 239 10.33 -5.54 -14.33
C ILE A 239 10.55 -4.32 -13.44
N ASP A 240 9.96 -4.32 -12.24
CA ASP A 240 10.18 -3.26 -11.26
C ASP A 240 9.96 -3.75 -9.82
N ILE A 241 10.64 -3.08 -8.89
CA ILE A 241 10.48 -3.27 -7.45
C ILE A 241 10.38 -1.90 -6.80
N VAL A 242 9.26 -1.64 -6.13
CA VAL A 242 8.92 -0.33 -5.56
C VAL A 242 8.71 -0.46 -4.06
N PHE A 243 9.69 0.04 -3.30
CA PHE A 243 9.70 0.02 -1.85
C PHE A 243 9.98 1.42 -1.30
N ALA A 244 9.30 1.75 -0.22
CA ALA A 244 9.52 2.96 0.57
C ALA A 244 9.61 2.64 2.06
N ILE A 245 10.05 3.60 2.86
CA ILE A 245 10.09 3.54 4.31
C ILE A 245 8.98 4.44 4.86
N GLY A 246 8.26 3.94 5.87
CA GLY A 246 7.24 4.72 6.59
C GLY A 246 7.80 5.87 7.42
N ASP A 247 6.92 6.54 8.15
CA ASP A 247 7.22 7.74 8.95
C ASP A 247 8.44 7.56 9.85
N SER A 248 9.43 8.44 9.70
CA SER A 248 10.73 8.30 10.35
C SER A 248 11.19 9.65 10.97
N PRO A 249 10.63 10.03 12.13
CA PRO A 249 10.98 11.27 12.85
C PRO A 249 12.37 11.29 13.49
N SER A 250 13.24 10.33 13.18
CA SER A 250 14.61 10.28 13.68
C SER A 250 15.56 11.10 12.82
N LYS A 251 16.45 11.87 13.45
CA LYS A 251 17.53 12.59 12.75
C LYS A 251 18.56 11.67 12.08
N TYR A 252 18.55 10.37 12.40
CA TYR A 252 19.42 9.36 11.81
C TYR A 252 18.72 8.53 10.73
N ALA A 253 17.49 8.89 10.37
CA ALA A 253 16.68 8.10 9.45
C ALA A 253 17.37 7.83 8.11
N ASP A 254 18.22 8.75 7.65
CA ASP A 254 19.01 8.55 6.44
C ASP A 254 20.12 7.50 6.55
N GLU A 255 20.82 7.42 7.68
CA GLU A 255 21.83 6.37 7.92
C GLU A 255 21.16 4.98 7.93
N PHE A 256 19.99 4.88 8.55
CA PHE A 256 19.19 3.67 8.59
C PHE A 256 18.61 3.28 7.24
N ARG A 257 18.04 4.25 6.53
CA ARG A 257 17.56 4.04 5.17
C ARG A 257 18.67 3.51 4.29
N SER A 258 19.89 4.04 4.45
CA SER A 258 21.08 3.55 3.75
C SER A 258 21.46 2.13 4.19
N GLU A 259 21.37 1.78 5.48
CA GLU A 259 21.57 0.41 5.96
C GLU A 259 20.59 -0.59 5.33
N ILE A 260 19.29 -0.29 5.37
CA ILE A 260 18.24 -1.16 4.81
C ILE A 260 18.39 -1.24 3.29
N MET A 261 18.57 -0.11 2.61
CA MET A 261 18.67 0.00 1.16
C MET A 261 19.95 -0.64 0.63
N GLU A 262 21.11 -0.12 1.02
CA GLU A 262 22.40 -0.44 0.41
C GLU A 262 22.92 -1.80 0.85
N LYS A 263 22.71 -2.18 2.12
CA LYS A 263 23.23 -3.46 2.62
C LYS A 263 22.26 -4.59 2.41
N ARG A 264 20.97 -4.41 2.73
CA ARG A 264 20.05 -5.56 2.83
C ARG A 264 19.23 -5.75 1.57
N LEU A 265 18.50 -4.72 1.14
CA LEU A 265 17.68 -4.77 -0.08
C LEU A 265 18.55 -4.97 -1.32
N HIS A 266 19.57 -4.14 -1.53
CA HIS A 266 20.45 -4.27 -2.70
C HIS A 266 21.23 -5.59 -2.73
N GLN A 267 21.56 -6.18 -1.57
CA GLN A 267 22.17 -7.52 -1.51
C GLN A 267 21.18 -8.60 -1.92
N LEU A 268 19.93 -8.55 -1.41
CA LEU A 268 18.86 -9.45 -1.84
C LEU A 268 18.61 -9.36 -3.36
N LEU A 269 18.48 -8.15 -3.90
CA LEU A 269 18.30 -7.97 -5.34
C LEU A 269 19.50 -8.50 -6.12
N GLY A 270 20.72 -8.30 -5.62
CA GLY A 270 21.94 -8.84 -6.22
C GLY A 270 21.97 -10.36 -6.25
N SER A 271 21.71 -11.02 -5.12
CA SER A 271 21.72 -12.49 -5.01
C SER A 271 20.63 -13.15 -5.86
N ARG A 272 19.57 -12.41 -6.19
CA ARG A 272 18.49 -12.84 -7.08
C ARG A 272 18.67 -12.33 -8.52
N GLY A 273 19.81 -11.80 -8.93
CA GLY A 273 20.03 -11.35 -10.32
C GLY A 273 19.16 -10.16 -10.77
N LEU A 274 18.60 -9.43 -9.82
CA LEU A 274 17.76 -8.24 -10.02
C LEU A 274 18.53 -6.94 -9.72
N ALA A 275 19.87 -6.97 -9.80
CA ALA A 275 20.71 -5.82 -9.49
C ALA A 275 20.43 -4.60 -10.37
N HIS A 276 19.92 -4.80 -11.58
CA HIS A 276 19.51 -3.74 -12.52
C HIS A 276 18.25 -2.99 -12.05
N LEU A 277 17.49 -3.53 -11.09
CA LEU A 277 16.31 -2.90 -10.50
C LEU A 277 16.61 -2.11 -9.22
N LYS A 278 17.88 -2.03 -8.80
CA LYS A 278 18.29 -1.27 -7.61
C LYS A 278 17.90 0.20 -7.78
N ARG A 279 17.09 0.70 -6.86
CA ARG A 279 16.64 2.08 -6.79
C ARG A 279 16.76 2.57 -5.35
N PRO A 280 16.99 3.87 -5.15
CA PRO A 280 16.97 4.40 -3.82
C PRO A 280 15.61 4.15 -3.09
N LEU A 281 15.64 3.83 -1.78
CA LEU A 281 14.44 3.69 -0.94
C LEU A 281 13.85 5.03 -0.53
N THR A 282 12.56 5.21 -0.76
CA THR A 282 11.90 6.51 -0.64
C THR A 282 11.18 6.71 0.68
N TRP A 283 10.79 7.95 0.99
CA TRP A 283 9.95 8.25 2.15
C TRP A 283 8.49 8.20 1.78
N GLY A 284 7.68 7.61 2.65
CA GLY A 284 6.24 7.50 2.47
C GLY A 284 5.83 6.13 1.95
N ALA A 285 5.31 5.30 2.85
CA ALA A 285 4.89 3.93 2.54
C ALA A 285 3.52 3.89 1.83
N ASP A 286 2.68 4.89 2.05
CA ASP A 286 1.23 4.84 1.80
C ASP A 286 0.88 4.99 0.31
N ASP A 287 1.85 5.45 -0.47
CA ASP A 287 1.68 5.82 -1.87
C ASP A 287 2.52 4.95 -2.84
N THR A 288 3.29 3.99 -2.31
CA THR A 288 4.15 3.05 -3.09
C THR A 288 3.43 2.37 -4.26
N THR A 289 2.15 2.06 -4.11
CA THR A 289 1.34 1.48 -5.20
C THR A 289 1.10 2.48 -6.34
N LEU A 290 0.81 3.73 -6.02
CA LEU A 290 0.66 4.79 -7.01
C LEU A 290 1.99 5.09 -7.70
N ARG A 291 3.12 5.04 -6.96
CA ARG A 291 4.45 5.16 -7.56
C ARG A 291 4.73 4.03 -8.53
N ALA A 292 4.39 2.79 -8.16
CA ALA A 292 4.55 1.63 -9.02
C ALA A 292 3.80 1.80 -10.35
N PHE A 293 2.59 2.35 -10.30
CA PHE A 293 1.80 2.68 -11.48
C PHE A 293 2.42 3.79 -12.32
N ALA A 294 2.75 4.90 -11.68
CA ALA A 294 3.34 6.06 -12.34
C ALA A 294 4.70 5.74 -12.99
N ARG A 295 5.48 4.80 -12.43
CA ARG A 295 6.76 4.34 -12.99
C ARG A 295 6.62 3.52 -14.27
N GLN A 296 5.43 2.97 -14.55
CA GLN A 296 5.17 2.27 -15.82
C GLN A 296 4.80 3.24 -16.95
N LEU A 297 4.69 4.54 -16.66
CA LEU A 297 4.32 5.57 -17.63
C LEU A 297 5.56 6.31 -18.16
N PRO A 298 5.49 6.92 -19.37
CA PRO A 298 6.59 7.70 -19.94
C PRO A 298 7.06 8.85 -19.04
N ASN A 299 8.22 9.43 -19.37
CA ASN A 299 8.75 10.56 -18.61
C ASN A 299 7.84 11.79 -18.73
N LEU A 300 7.72 12.54 -17.62
CA LEU A 300 6.96 13.79 -17.54
C LEU A 300 7.90 14.96 -17.26
N LYS A 301 7.74 16.09 -17.93
CA LYS A 301 8.44 17.34 -17.60
C LYS A 301 7.61 18.16 -16.62
N LEU A 302 8.22 18.49 -15.47
CA LEU A 302 7.56 19.19 -14.38
C LEU A 302 8.25 20.52 -14.08
N LYS A 303 7.49 21.61 -14.05
CA LYS A 303 7.93 22.89 -13.49
C LYS A 303 7.58 22.93 -12.00
N VAL A 304 8.55 23.21 -11.13
CA VAL A 304 8.35 23.20 -9.67
C VAL A 304 8.39 24.62 -9.11
N ILE A 305 7.35 24.99 -8.37
CA ILE A 305 7.22 26.28 -7.69
C ILE A 305 6.93 25.99 -6.21
N THR A 306 7.89 26.26 -5.33
CA THR A 306 7.74 26.02 -3.88
C THR A 306 7.76 27.32 -3.10
N ALA A 307 6.97 27.38 -2.02
CA ALA A 307 6.95 28.52 -1.10
C ALA A 307 8.29 28.65 -0.39
N ASN A 308 8.89 27.51 -0.02
CA ASN A 308 10.15 27.43 0.69
C ASN A 308 10.82 26.07 0.41
N SER A 309 11.83 26.06 -0.46
CA SER A 309 12.55 24.84 -0.83
C SER A 309 13.37 24.25 0.33
N GLN A 310 13.66 25.04 1.37
CA GLN A 310 14.52 24.67 2.51
C GLN A 310 13.72 24.25 3.76
N ALA A 311 12.40 24.14 3.67
CA ALA A 311 11.56 23.68 4.77
C ALA A 311 11.92 22.23 5.14
N LYS A 312 12.23 21.97 6.42
CA LYS A 312 12.60 20.63 6.92
C LYS A 312 11.39 19.84 7.41
N HIS A 313 11.27 18.59 6.98
CA HIS A 313 10.12 17.74 7.25
C HIS A 313 10.41 16.66 8.29
N HIS A 314 9.69 16.70 9.42
CA HIS A 314 10.00 15.89 10.60
C HIS A 314 9.96 14.39 10.32
N TYR A 315 8.87 13.87 9.74
CA TYR A 315 8.69 12.45 9.47
C TYR A 315 9.47 11.93 8.26
N ASP A 316 10.15 12.81 7.52
CA ASP A 316 10.92 12.48 6.32
C ASP A 316 12.44 12.60 6.57
N GLY A 317 12.87 12.26 7.80
CA GLY A 317 14.26 12.32 8.23
C GLY A 317 14.84 13.74 8.30
N TYR A 318 14.00 14.76 8.53
CA TYR A 318 14.38 16.18 8.54
C TYR A 318 14.96 16.72 7.23
N ARG A 319 14.68 16.04 6.11
CA ARG A 319 15.06 16.51 4.78
C ARG A 319 14.29 17.76 4.37
N THR A 320 14.90 18.54 3.51
CA THR A 320 14.29 19.72 2.90
C THR A 320 13.24 19.34 1.85
N THR A 321 12.29 20.23 1.58
CA THR A 321 11.35 20.12 0.45
C THR A 321 12.11 19.79 -0.85
N GLU A 322 13.18 20.53 -1.14
CA GLU A 322 13.96 20.34 -2.37
C GLU A 322 14.51 18.92 -2.51
N GLU A 323 15.11 18.40 -1.44
CA GLU A 323 15.66 17.04 -1.42
C GLU A 323 14.57 15.99 -1.64
N ILE A 324 13.41 16.14 -0.98
CA ILE A 324 12.30 15.20 -1.08
C ILE A 324 11.69 15.25 -2.50
N VAL A 325 11.42 16.44 -3.04
CA VAL A 325 10.85 16.61 -4.39
C VAL A 325 11.80 16.09 -5.46
N LYS A 326 13.09 16.44 -5.39
CA LYS A 326 14.10 15.94 -6.34
C LYS A 326 14.15 14.42 -6.36
N TYR A 327 14.08 13.82 -5.18
CA TYR A 327 14.19 12.39 -5.03
C TYR A 327 12.94 11.66 -5.53
N ILE A 328 11.74 12.13 -5.19
CA ILE A 328 10.47 11.59 -5.69
C ILE A 328 10.36 11.76 -7.20
N THR A 329 10.71 12.93 -7.75
CA THR A 329 10.64 13.16 -9.20
C THR A 329 11.59 12.24 -9.96
N GLN A 330 12.83 12.05 -9.49
CA GLN A 330 13.76 11.07 -10.06
C GLN A 330 13.20 9.64 -10.03
N GLU A 331 12.60 9.25 -8.92
CA GLU A 331 12.01 7.91 -8.77
C GLU A 331 10.87 7.68 -9.77
N LEU A 332 9.99 8.68 -9.93
CA LEU A 332 8.81 8.62 -10.79
C LEU A 332 9.12 8.83 -12.28
N GLY A 333 10.38 9.04 -12.68
CA GLY A 333 10.73 9.38 -14.07
C GLY A 333 10.20 10.75 -14.48
N ILE A 334 10.22 11.71 -13.57
CA ILE A 334 9.82 13.09 -13.79
C ILE A 334 11.09 13.95 -13.92
N THR A 335 11.19 14.72 -15.00
CA THR A 335 12.30 15.65 -15.25
C THR A 335 11.88 17.05 -14.83
N ILE A 336 12.62 17.66 -13.90
CA ILE A 336 12.37 19.06 -13.52
C ILE A 336 12.92 19.99 -14.61
N VAL A 337 12.11 20.95 -15.05
CA VAL A 337 12.47 21.94 -16.07
C VAL A 337 12.22 23.37 -15.56
N ASN A 338 13.03 24.31 -16.05
CA ASN A 338 12.97 25.73 -15.65
C ASN A 338 12.42 26.65 -16.76
N ASP A 339 12.25 26.14 -17.97
CA ASP A 339 11.68 26.87 -19.12
C ASP A 339 10.15 26.72 -19.17
N ASP A 340 9.53 27.18 -20.25
CA ASP A 340 8.09 27.03 -20.49
C ASP A 340 7.72 25.73 -21.23
N ASN A 341 8.69 24.86 -21.48
CA ASN A 341 8.52 23.55 -22.12
C ASN A 341 8.27 22.45 -21.07
N TRP A 342 7.14 22.55 -20.38
CA TRP A 342 6.72 21.63 -19.33
C TRP A 342 5.34 21.01 -19.64
N ASP A 343 5.18 19.75 -19.22
CA ASP A 343 3.94 18.98 -19.37
C ASP A 343 2.96 19.29 -18.24
N ALA A 344 3.48 19.46 -17.03
CA ALA A 344 2.74 19.88 -15.84
C ALA A 344 3.57 20.88 -15.00
N GLN A 345 2.89 21.61 -14.12
CA GLN A 345 3.55 22.43 -13.10
C GLN A 345 2.98 22.13 -11.72
N VAL A 346 3.80 22.28 -10.69
CA VAL A 346 3.38 22.05 -9.30
C VAL A 346 3.64 23.27 -8.44
N PHE A 347 2.64 23.66 -7.66
CA PHE A 347 2.77 24.63 -6.57
C PHE A 347 2.79 23.90 -5.24
N ILE A 348 3.86 24.11 -4.47
CA ILE A 348 4.07 23.47 -3.18
C ILE A 348 4.00 24.55 -2.09
N PHE A 349 2.98 24.44 -1.25
CA PHE A 349 2.88 25.21 -0.01
C PHE A 349 3.68 24.48 1.06
N ASP A 350 4.65 25.17 1.66
CA ASP A 350 5.56 24.59 2.65
C ASP A 350 5.69 25.50 3.87
N ARG A 351 6.18 24.92 4.96
CA ARG A 351 6.41 25.65 6.22
C ARG A 351 7.51 26.69 6.10
N HIS A 352 7.32 27.80 6.79
CA HIS A 352 8.36 28.76 7.09
C HIS A 352 9.50 28.08 7.88
N PRO A 353 10.78 28.40 7.64
CA PRO A 353 11.91 27.68 8.25
C PRO A 353 11.90 27.65 9.79
N GLN A 354 11.26 28.62 10.44
CA GLN A 354 11.16 28.73 11.90
C GLN A 354 9.82 28.23 12.47
N ALA A 355 8.93 27.72 11.63
CA ALA A 355 7.61 27.25 12.05
C ALA A 355 7.70 25.99 12.92
N SER A 356 6.88 25.93 13.96
CA SER A 356 6.70 24.74 14.81
C SER A 356 6.20 23.57 13.96
N TYR A 357 6.57 22.35 14.36
CA TYR A 357 6.03 21.14 13.74
C TYR A 357 4.63 20.76 14.27
N HIS A 358 4.22 21.31 15.41
CA HIS A 358 2.98 20.90 16.06
C HIS A 358 1.74 21.36 15.27
N PHE A 359 0.77 20.46 15.17
CA PHE A 359 -0.56 20.73 14.63
C PHE A 359 -1.16 21.98 15.30
N GLY A 360 -1.60 22.95 14.51
CA GLY A 360 -2.32 24.13 15.01
C GLY A 360 -1.47 25.36 15.34
N ASP A 361 -0.15 25.23 15.51
CA ASP A 361 0.70 26.36 15.96
C ASP A 361 0.95 27.41 14.86
N ASN A 362 0.83 27.02 13.59
CA ASN A 362 1.29 27.84 12.45
C ASN A 362 0.23 28.80 11.88
N PHE A 363 -1.03 28.74 12.34
CA PHE A 363 -2.12 29.54 11.76
C PHE A 363 -2.01 31.05 12.02
N ASN A 364 -1.24 31.47 13.02
CA ASN A 364 -1.05 32.87 13.38
C ASN A 364 0.33 33.43 12.99
N ASP A 365 1.16 32.66 12.26
CA ASP A 365 2.46 33.14 11.80
C ASP A 365 2.30 34.08 10.59
N THR A 366 2.58 35.36 10.80
CA THR A 366 2.49 36.40 9.76
C THR A 366 3.50 36.15 8.62
N ASN A 367 4.65 35.52 8.91
CA ASN A 367 5.64 35.18 7.90
C ASN A 367 5.16 34.02 7.02
N GLN A 368 4.54 33.00 7.62
CA GLN A 368 3.89 31.91 6.87
C GLN A 368 2.80 32.48 5.95
N LYS A 369 1.95 33.38 6.45
CA LYS A 369 0.89 34.00 5.67
C LYS A 369 1.42 34.76 4.44
N ALA A 370 2.55 35.46 4.58
CA ALA A 370 3.17 36.17 3.47
C ALA A 370 3.71 35.21 2.39
N LEU A 371 4.33 34.10 2.79
CA LEU A 371 4.79 33.04 1.87
C LEU A 371 3.60 32.42 1.11
N ASP A 372 2.55 32.07 1.83
CA ASP A 372 1.35 31.46 1.26
C ASP A 372 0.67 32.40 0.26
N GLN A 373 0.54 33.68 0.60
CA GLN A 373 -0.13 34.66 -0.26
C GLN A 373 0.61 34.85 -1.59
N LYS A 374 1.95 34.80 -1.58
CA LYS A 374 2.76 34.90 -2.80
C LYS A 374 2.44 33.77 -3.79
N ILE A 375 2.34 32.54 -3.29
CA ILE A 375 1.97 31.37 -4.11
C ILE A 375 0.50 31.43 -4.53
N ALA A 376 -0.40 31.72 -3.59
CA ALA A 376 -1.83 31.78 -3.86
C ALA A 376 -2.17 32.83 -4.93
N ASN A 377 -1.48 33.97 -4.94
CA ASN A 377 -1.65 35.00 -5.98
C ASN A 377 -1.24 34.49 -7.36
N GLN A 378 -0.12 33.74 -7.47
CA GLN A 378 0.30 33.15 -8.73
C GLN A 378 -0.71 32.10 -9.20
N LEU A 379 -1.18 31.23 -8.30
CA LEU A 379 -2.18 30.20 -8.58
C LEU A 379 -3.49 30.81 -9.11
N LYS A 380 -3.99 31.87 -8.46
CA LYS A 380 -5.22 32.58 -8.86
C LYS A 380 -5.09 33.32 -10.19
N ALA A 381 -3.88 33.73 -10.56
CA ALA A 381 -3.62 34.39 -11.83
C ALA A 381 -3.48 33.42 -13.02
N LEU A 382 -3.52 32.11 -12.79
CA LEU A 382 -3.33 31.12 -13.85
C LEU A 382 -4.51 31.11 -14.83
N PRO A 383 -4.26 31.19 -16.16
CA PRO A 383 -5.30 31.00 -17.16
C PRO A 383 -5.81 29.55 -17.12
N THR A 384 -7.06 29.34 -17.57
CA THR A 384 -7.75 28.04 -17.47
C THR A 384 -6.99 26.90 -18.14
N ASN A 385 -6.32 27.15 -19.28
CA ASN A 385 -5.50 26.14 -19.96
C ASN A 385 -4.30 25.69 -19.10
N GLN A 386 -3.73 26.57 -18.28
CA GLN A 386 -2.66 26.20 -17.34
C GLN A 386 -3.20 25.49 -16.09
N GLN A 387 -4.39 25.86 -15.59
CA GLN A 387 -5.02 25.18 -14.45
C GLN A 387 -5.15 23.67 -14.70
N SER A 388 -5.57 23.27 -15.91
CA SER A 388 -5.73 21.84 -16.29
C SER A 388 -4.47 20.99 -16.22
N LYS A 389 -3.28 21.62 -16.19
CA LYS A 389 -1.97 20.96 -16.04
C LYS A 389 -1.22 21.42 -14.78
N THR A 390 -1.94 21.99 -13.82
CA THR A 390 -1.37 22.49 -12.55
C THR A 390 -1.73 21.54 -11.40
N ILE A 391 -0.72 21.21 -10.62
CA ILE A 391 -0.78 20.36 -9.43
C ILE A 391 -0.60 21.27 -8.21
N ILE A 392 -1.30 20.97 -7.13
CA ILE A 392 -1.15 21.67 -5.85
C ILE A 392 -0.80 20.65 -4.77
N ILE A 393 0.28 20.92 -4.03
CA ILE A 393 0.68 20.13 -2.87
C ILE A 393 0.69 21.07 -1.66
N ASP A 394 -0.01 20.69 -0.61
CA ASP A 394 0.08 21.32 0.69
C ASP A 394 0.89 20.48 1.66
N GLY A 395 2.12 20.90 1.89
CA GLY A 395 3.07 20.27 2.80
C GLY A 395 3.18 20.95 4.17
N ARG A 396 2.30 21.91 4.47
CA ARG A 396 2.47 22.74 5.68
C ARG A 396 2.17 21.99 6.97
N ASN A 397 1.15 21.14 6.96
CA ASN A 397 0.78 20.32 8.10
C ASN A 397 0.72 18.85 7.68
N PRO A 398 1.26 17.93 8.51
CA PRO A 398 0.91 16.52 8.35
C PRO A 398 -0.62 16.40 8.48
N ASN A 399 -1.29 15.68 7.58
CA ASN A 399 -2.73 15.41 7.70
C ASN A 399 -3.63 16.66 7.71
N GLY A 400 -3.37 17.61 6.81
CA GLY A 400 -4.37 18.59 6.41
C GLY A 400 -4.15 20.01 6.92
N ALA A 401 -4.54 20.99 6.11
CA ALA A 401 -4.37 22.40 6.40
C ALA A 401 -5.59 23.20 5.94
N PHE A 402 -6.39 23.66 6.91
CA PHE A 402 -7.43 24.67 6.70
C PHE A 402 -6.83 26.05 6.45
N ASN A 403 -6.19 26.23 5.32
CA ASN A 403 -5.93 27.57 4.81
C ASN A 403 -6.60 27.68 3.44
N SER A 404 -7.68 28.47 3.36
CA SER A 404 -8.39 28.74 2.10
C SER A 404 -7.49 29.25 0.97
N LEU A 405 -6.25 29.64 1.26
CA LEU A 405 -5.25 30.03 0.27
C LEU A 405 -4.65 28.85 -0.54
N CYS A 406 -4.60 27.63 0.00
CA CYS A 406 -4.06 26.46 -0.71
C CYS A 406 -5.12 25.62 -1.41
N ILE A 407 -6.38 25.71 -0.95
CA ILE A 407 -7.48 24.98 -1.57
C ILE A 407 -7.65 25.52 -2.99
N PRO A 408 -7.69 24.64 -4.01
CA PRO A 408 -7.83 25.06 -5.39
C PRO A 408 -9.05 25.97 -5.56
N PRO A 409 -8.93 27.13 -6.23
CA PRO A 409 -10.05 28.04 -6.44
C PRO A 409 -11.12 27.52 -7.42
N SER A 410 -10.85 26.38 -8.08
CA SER A 410 -11.74 25.74 -9.04
C SER A 410 -11.51 24.23 -9.04
N ASP A 411 -12.40 23.46 -9.66
CA ASP A 411 -12.25 22.02 -9.83
C ASP A 411 -11.39 21.62 -11.06
N LYS A 412 -10.73 22.61 -11.69
CA LYS A 412 -10.09 22.46 -13.00
C LYS A 412 -8.60 22.09 -12.93
N PHE A 413 -8.07 21.85 -11.73
CA PHE A 413 -6.67 21.52 -11.49
C PHE A 413 -6.37 20.05 -11.74
N LEU A 414 -5.14 19.73 -12.14
CA LEU A 414 -4.72 18.36 -12.47
C LEU A 414 -4.78 17.42 -11.27
N ALA A 415 -4.28 17.88 -10.11
CA ALA A 415 -4.32 17.12 -8.87
C ALA A 415 -4.12 18.04 -7.66
N PHE A 416 -4.60 17.59 -6.49
CA PHE A 416 -4.38 18.21 -5.19
C PHE A 416 -4.00 17.14 -4.19
N GLY A 417 -3.09 17.47 -3.28
CA GLY A 417 -2.87 16.68 -2.07
C GLY A 417 -2.50 17.57 -0.90
N GLY A 418 -3.12 17.29 0.25
CA GLY A 418 -2.80 17.90 1.54
C GLY A 418 -2.83 16.91 2.71
N TRP A 419 -2.87 15.61 2.40
CA TRP A 419 -3.06 14.55 3.38
C TRP A 419 -1.83 13.66 3.50
N GLY A 420 -1.44 13.30 4.73
CA GLY A 420 -0.22 12.56 5.04
C GLY A 420 0.98 13.44 5.39
N THR A 421 2.12 12.80 5.63
CA THR A 421 3.44 13.46 5.78
C THR A 421 3.92 14.01 4.44
N PHE A 422 4.91 14.91 4.41
CA PHE A 422 5.28 15.60 3.17
C PHE A 422 5.75 14.63 2.07
N GLY A 423 6.57 13.64 2.41
CA GLY A 423 7.00 12.62 1.46
C GLY A 423 5.82 11.82 0.87
N ASN A 424 4.88 11.40 1.72
CA ASN A 424 3.66 10.69 1.32
C ASN A 424 2.81 11.55 0.36
N VAL A 425 2.42 12.77 0.80
CA VAL A 425 1.53 13.63 0.02
C VAL A 425 2.17 14.03 -1.31
N CYS A 426 3.47 14.33 -1.31
CA CYS A 426 4.18 14.74 -2.51
C CYS A 426 4.19 13.61 -3.54
N ALA A 427 4.58 12.41 -3.13
CA ALA A 427 4.69 11.29 -4.05
C ALA A 427 3.32 10.76 -4.51
N GLN A 428 2.34 10.67 -3.61
CA GLN A 428 0.95 10.34 -3.96
C GLN A 428 0.39 11.29 -5.02
N THR A 429 0.53 12.60 -4.79
CA THR A 429 -0.03 13.63 -5.66
C THR A 429 0.68 13.66 -7.02
N LEU A 430 2.02 13.59 -7.04
CA LEU A 430 2.78 13.57 -8.28
C LEU A 430 2.55 12.27 -9.08
N ALA A 431 2.45 11.13 -8.41
CA ALA A 431 2.14 9.86 -9.07
C ALA A 431 0.74 9.89 -9.69
N MET A 432 -0.28 10.32 -8.94
CA MET A 432 -1.64 10.47 -9.45
C MET A 432 -1.70 11.48 -10.60
N ALA A 433 -1.02 12.63 -10.48
CA ALA A 433 -0.97 13.62 -11.55
C ALA A 433 -0.32 13.07 -12.83
N LYS A 434 0.73 12.24 -12.70
CA LYS A 434 1.35 11.57 -13.85
C LYS A 434 0.40 10.55 -14.49
N ILE A 435 -0.34 9.77 -13.69
CA ILE A 435 -1.37 8.84 -14.18
C ILE A 435 -2.47 9.60 -14.91
N LEU A 436 -2.99 10.67 -14.31
CA LEU A 436 -3.98 11.55 -14.94
C LEU A 436 -3.42 12.22 -16.21
N HIS A 437 -2.15 12.60 -16.26
CA HIS A 437 -1.56 13.18 -17.47
C HIS A 437 -1.64 12.19 -18.65
N PHE A 438 -1.24 10.93 -18.45
CA PHE A 438 -1.19 9.92 -19.51
C PHE A 438 -2.48 9.12 -19.73
N THR A 439 -3.50 9.29 -18.88
CA THR A 439 -4.78 8.61 -19.11
C THR A 439 -5.47 9.15 -20.36
N ASP A 440 -6.03 8.24 -21.16
CA ASP A 440 -6.74 8.46 -22.43
C ASP A 440 -8.26 8.26 -22.31
N LYS A 441 -8.75 8.04 -21.09
CA LYS A 441 -10.17 7.81 -20.81
C LYS A 441 -11.03 8.98 -21.33
N PRO A 442 -12.14 8.72 -22.02
CA PRO A 442 -12.98 9.77 -22.62
C PRO A 442 -13.59 10.72 -21.57
N ASN A 443 -13.77 10.25 -20.34
CA ASN A 443 -14.29 11.00 -19.20
C ASN A 443 -13.20 11.54 -18.25
N LYS A 444 -11.94 11.60 -18.68
CA LYS A 444 -10.77 12.05 -17.89
C LYS A 444 -11.03 13.31 -17.05
N LEU A 445 -11.62 14.35 -17.64
CA LEU A 445 -11.90 15.60 -16.92
C LEU A 445 -12.86 15.41 -15.74
N ALA A 446 -13.85 14.53 -15.89
CA ALA A 446 -14.81 14.24 -14.82
C ALA A 446 -14.16 13.41 -13.70
N ILE A 447 -13.29 12.47 -14.06
CA ILE A 447 -12.50 11.68 -13.11
C ILE A 447 -11.54 12.57 -12.33
N GLN A 448 -10.80 13.43 -13.04
CA GLN A 448 -9.87 14.40 -12.46
C GLN A 448 -10.59 15.30 -11.44
N ARG A 449 -11.77 15.83 -11.80
CA ARG A 449 -12.61 16.61 -10.88
C ARG A 449 -13.03 15.80 -9.66
N GLN A 450 -13.50 14.57 -9.84
CA GLN A 450 -13.88 13.70 -8.73
C GLN A 450 -12.72 13.49 -7.76
N LEU A 451 -11.56 13.06 -8.25
CA LEU A 451 -10.36 12.81 -7.44
C LEU A 451 -9.88 14.07 -6.70
N LEU A 452 -9.95 15.23 -7.37
CA LEU A 452 -9.62 16.52 -6.78
C LEU A 452 -10.57 16.84 -5.61
N LEU A 453 -11.88 16.66 -5.80
CA LEU A 453 -12.88 16.91 -4.79
C LEU A 453 -12.79 15.93 -3.62
N GLU A 454 -12.49 14.65 -3.88
CA GLU A 454 -12.21 13.65 -2.85
C GLU A 454 -11.01 14.07 -2.00
N ALA A 455 -9.89 14.45 -2.63
CA ALA A 455 -8.68 14.88 -1.93
C ALA A 455 -8.92 16.13 -1.05
N VAL A 456 -9.67 17.12 -1.54
CA VAL A 456 -10.02 18.31 -0.75
C VAL A 456 -11.00 17.94 0.39
N ALA A 457 -11.95 17.03 0.17
CA ALA A 457 -12.85 16.59 1.23
C ALA A 457 -12.15 15.81 2.34
N HIS A 458 -11.16 14.98 2.02
CA HIS A 458 -10.32 14.32 3.01
C HIS A 458 -9.59 15.34 3.89
N ASP A 459 -9.10 16.43 3.31
CA ASP A 459 -8.52 17.56 4.05
C ASP A 459 -9.56 18.23 4.97
N VAL A 460 -10.74 18.57 4.43
CA VAL A 460 -11.87 19.16 5.19
C VAL A 460 -12.36 18.24 6.32
N PHE A 461 -12.26 16.91 6.17
CA PHE A 461 -12.71 15.95 7.18
C PHE A 461 -11.89 16.03 8.48
N ILE A 462 -10.57 16.20 8.36
CA ILE A 462 -9.66 16.36 9.50
C ILE A 462 -9.94 17.65 10.25
N ILE A 463 -10.19 18.71 9.50
CA ILE A 463 -10.57 20.01 10.03
C ILE A 463 -11.96 19.93 10.67
N GLY A 464 -12.88 19.16 10.08
CA GLY A 464 -14.16 18.83 10.67
C GLY A 464 -14.01 18.21 12.06
N TYR A 465 -12.96 17.43 12.31
CA TYR A 465 -12.72 16.88 13.63
C TYR A 465 -12.29 17.96 14.63
N GLU A 466 -11.31 18.79 14.30
CA GLU A 466 -10.91 19.92 15.15
C GLU A 466 -12.09 20.85 15.43
N ALA A 467 -12.86 21.16 14.39
CA ALA A 467 -14.11 21.90 14.49
C ALA A 467 -15.12 21.16 15.39
N ALA A 468 -15.21 19.84 15.36
CA ALA A 468 -16.08 19.09 16.27
C ALA A 468 -15.57 19.05 17.72
N GLN A 469 -14.28 19.33 17.96
CA GLN A 469 -13.74 19.48 19.32
C GLN A 469 -13.87 20.91 19.86
N SER A 470 -13.90 21.91 18.98
CA SER A 470 -14.01 23.31 19.37
C SER A 470 -15.42 23.69 19.86
N SER A 471 -15.51 24.22 21.09
CA SER A 471 -16.77 24.60 21.76
C SER A 471 -17.59 25.63 20.98
N ASN A 472 -16.95 26.45 20.16
CA ASN A 472 -17.60 27.53 19.41
C ASN A 472 -17.97 27.15 17.96
N SER A 473 -17.61 25.95 17.52
CA SER A 473 -17.82 25.53 16.14
C SER A 473 -19.27 25.16 15.84
N PRO A 474 -19.79 25.51 14.64
CA PRO A 474 -21.09 25.04 14.16
C PRO A 474 -21.23 23.51 14.15
N LEU A 475 -20.16 22.78 13.81
CA LEU A 475 -20.21 21.30 13.76
C LEU A 475 -20.33 20.71 15.17
N ARG A 476 -19.63 21.25 16.17
CA ARG A 476 -19.79 20.81 17.57
C ARG A 476 -21.22 21.03 18.06
N LYS A 477 -21.84 22.17 17.75
CA LYS A 477 -23.24 22.45 18.11
C LYS A 477 -24.20 21.43 17.48
N ARG A 478 -24.07 21.18 16.17
CA ARG A 478 -24.88 20.18 15.43
C ARG A 478 -24.74 18.78 16.01
N LEU A 479 -23.52 18.38 16.36
CA LEU A 479 -23.26 17.07 16.96
C LEU A 479 -23.87 16.98 18.37
N ALA A 480 -23.76 18.03 19.18
CA ALA A 480 -24.34 18.07 20.52
C ALA A 480 -25.87 17.95 20.51
N GLU A 481 -26.56 18.58 19.54
CA GLU A 481 -28.02 18.50 19.37
C GLU A 481 -28.54 17.08 19.16
N ILE A 482 -27.75 16.23 18.51
CA ILE A 482 -28.09 14.82 18.28
C ILE A 482 -27.48 13.87 19.32
N GLY A 483 -26.83 14.42 20.36
CA GLY A 483 -26.05 13.64 21.34
C GLY A 483 -24.87 12.88 20.74
N GLY A 484 -24.41 13.30 19.55
CA GLY A 484 -23.35 12.68 18.78
C GLY A 484 -21.97 13.27 19.09
N ARG A 485 -20.94 12.53 18.68
CA ARG A 485 -19.54 12.93 18.85
C ARG A 485 -18.73 12.51 17.63
N TYR A 486 -17.85 13.40 17.18
CA TYR A 486 -16.88 13.05 16.16
C TYR A 486 -15.63 12.53 16.86
N LEU A 487 -15.33 11.25 16.67
CA LEU A 487 -14.20 10.54 17.27
C LEU A 487 -13.01 10.54 16.30
N HIS A 488 -11.76 10.48 16.77
CA HIS A 488 -10.55 10.49 15.92
C HIS A 488 -9.83 9.14 15.88
N LYS A 489 -9.43 8.61 17.04
CA LYS A 489 -8.80 7.29 17.16
C LYS A 489 -8.58 6.90 18.63
N GLU A 490 -8.44 5.61 18.87
CA GLU A 490 -7.61 5.01 19.94
C GLU A 490 -7.97 5.17 21.42
N CYS A 491 -9.06 5.84 21.81
CA CYS A 491 -9.55 5.65 23.17
C CYS A 491 -10.34 4.34 23.25
N LYS A 492 -9.80 3.33 23.95
CA LYS A 492 -10.52 2.07 24.28
C LYS A 492 -11.93 2.34 24.82
N ASP A 493 -12.12 3.51 25.44
CA ASP A 493 -13.37 3.94 26.08
C ASP A 493 -14.25 4.87 25.22
N GLN A 494 -13.86 5.18 23.97
CA GLN A 494 -14.61 6.06 23.08
C GLN A 494 -14.81 5.43 21.70
N ARG A 495 -15.66 4.40 21.64
CA ARG A 495 -16.21 3.85 20.40
C ARG A 495 -17.62 4.38 20.16
N TYR A 496 -18.06 4.39 18.91
CA TYR A 496 -19.49 4.49 18.65
C TYR A 496 -20.20 3.26 19.21
N LYS A 497 -21.39 3.43 19.78
CA LYS A 497 -22.15 2.36 20.44
C LYS A 497 -22.76 1.39 19.45
N ASP A 498 -23.24 1.90 18.32
CA ASP A 498 -23.92 1.16 17.28
C ASP A 498 -23.82 1.88 15.93
N ASP A 499 -24.30 1.23 14.87
CA ASP A 499 -24.38 1.78 13.53
C ASP A 499 -25.24 3.06 13.49
N LYS A 500 -26.35 3.11 14.21
CA LYS A 500 -27.27 4.25 14.25
C LYS A 500 -26.61 5.53 14.78
N GLU A 501 -25.75 5.45 15.79
CA GLU A 501 -24.95 6.57 16.29
C GLU A 501 -23.99 7.09 15.22
N VAL A 502 -23.36 6.18 14.48
CA VAL A 502 -22.42 6.50 13.39
C VAL A 502 -23.15 7.19 12.25
N GLN A 503 -24.28 6.63 11.80
CA GLN A 503 -25.09 7.19 10.72
C GLN A 503 -25.52 8.63 11.05
N LYS A 504 -26.09 8.86 12.23
CA LYS A 504 -26.52 10.20 12.67
C LYS A 504 -25.37 11.20 12.76
N THR A 505 -24.23 10.76 13.30
CA THR A 505 -23.02 11.59 13.40
C THR A 505 -22.52 12.00 12.03
N TYR A 506 -22.39 11.04 11.10
CA TYR A 506 -21.84 11.30 9.78
C TYR A 506 -22.81 12.04 8.86
N GLN A 507 -24.13 11.99 9.10
CA GLN A 507 -25.07 12.92 8.47
C GLN A 507 -24.69 14.38 8.75
N GLN A 508 -24.37 14.73 10.00
CA GLN A 508 -23.98 16.09 10.35
C GLN A 508 -22.60 16.47 9.81
N ILE A 509 -21.64 15.53 9.84
CA ILE A 509 -20.32 15.73 9.26
C ILE A 509 -20.43 15.96 7.75
N ASN A 510 -21.20 15.15 7.02
CA ASN A 510 -21.42 15.31 5.58
C ASN A 510 -22.06 16.65 5.25
N ARG A 511 -23.08 17.08 6.00
CA ARG A 511 -23.68 18.41 5.83
C ARG A 511 -22.64 19.51 6.03
N PHE A 512 -21.84 19.43 7.10
CA PHE A 512 -20.79 20.41 7.35
C PHE A 512 -19.72 20.44 6.26
N VAL A 513 -19.21 19.28 5.83
CA VAL A 513 -18.19 19.17 4.77
C VAL A 513 -18.71 19.80 3.47
N ASN A 514 -19.93 19.46 3.04
CA ASN A 514 -20.52 20.03 1.83
C ASN A 514 -20.70 21.55 1.91
N GLU A 515 -21.13 22.07 3.06
CA GLU A 515 -21.22 23.52 3.28
C GLU A 515 -19.86 24.22 3.18
N GLN A 516 -18.79 23.61 3.71
CA GLN A 516 -17.43 24.17 3.57
C GLN A 516 -16.96 24.09 2.12
N MET A 517 -17.11 22.94 1.48
CA MET A 517 -16.73 22.73 0.07
C MET A 517 -17.42 23.73 -0.86
N SER A 518 -18.70 24.01 -0.64
CA SER A 518 -19.48 24.96 -1.45
C SER A 518 -19.00 26.40 -1.29
N LYS A 519 -18.47 26.77 -0.12
CA LYS A 519 -17.87 28.09 0.13
C LYS A 519 -16.48 28.20 -0.50
N LEU A 520 -15.72 27.11 -0.49
CA LEU A 520 -14.33 27.07 -0.95
C LEU A 520 -14.23 26.92 -2.47
N ILE A 521 -15.11 26.14 -3.08
CA ILE A 521 -15.15 25.87 -4.52
C ILE A 521 -16.59 26.12 -5.02
N PRO A 522 -16.97 27.40 -5.26
CA PRO A 522 -18.34 27.75 -5.67
C PRO A 522 -18.78 27.07 -6.98
N GLU A 523 -17.82 26.74 -7.86
CA GLU A 523 -18.08 26.06 -9.13
C GLU A 523 -18.62 24.62 -8.95
N MET A 524 -18.56 24.03 -7.75
CA MET A 524 -19.12 22.70 -7.48
C MET A 524 -20.63 22.61 -7.69
N GLY A 525 -21.36 23.73 -7.67
CA GLY A 525 -22.80 23.77 -7.91
C GLY A 525 -23.57 22.84 -6.97
N SER A 526 -24.38 21.93 -7.53
CA SER A 526 -25.18 20.95 -6.78
C SER A 526 -24.42 19.65 -6.45
N THR A 527 -23.11 19.59 -6.68
CA THR A 527 -22.31 18.40 -6.38
C THR A 527 -22.26 18.19 -4.87
N GLN A 528 -22.63 16.99 -4.42
CA GLN A 528 -22.61 16.61 -3.00
C GLN A 528 -21.60 15.49 -2.79
N LEU A 529 -20.81 15.64 -1.74
CA LEU A 529 -19.85 14.66 -1.27
C LEU A 529 -20.44 13.87 -0.11
N VAL A 530 -20.24 12.56 -0.12
CA VAL A 530 -20.66 11.69 0.97
C VAL A 530 -19.43 11.03 1.53
N VAL A 531 -19.13 11.37 2.78
CA VAL A 531 -18.12 10.69 3.59
C VAL A 531 -18.77 9.48 4.25
N VAL A 532 -18.22 8.32 3.96
CA VAL A 532 -18.66 7.02 4.48
C VAL A 532 -17.68 6.60 5.60
N PRO A 533 -18.15 6.51 6.87
CA PRO A 533 -17.30 6.14 7.99
C PRO A 533 -16.76 4.72 7.84
N GLN A 534 -15.50 4.51 8.20
CA GLN A 534 -15.00 3.19 8.60
C GLN A 534 -15.06 3.08 10.13
N LEU A 535 -15.76 2.08 10.66
CA LEU A 535 -16.07 1.99 12.10
C LEU A 535 -14.85 1.93 13.03
N TRP A 536 -13.70 1.46 12.54
CA TRP A 536 -12.50 1.31 13.36
C TRP A 536 -11.62 2.56 13.41
N ARG A 537 -11.69 3.44 12.39
CA ARG A 537 -10.92 4.68 12.30
C ARG A 537 -11.67 5.69 11.45
N THR A 538 -12.16 6.74 12.09
CA THR A 538 -12.92 7.81 11.43
C THR A 538 -12.09 8.54 10.37
N PHE A 539 -10.80 8.78 10.62
CA PHE A 539 -9.83 9.45 9.73
C PHE A 539 -9.51 8.72 8.43
N GLU A 540 -10.07 7.53 8.22
CA GLU A 540 -9.85 6.67 7.05
C GLU A 540 -11.15 6.49 6.25
N SER A 541 -12.13 7.37 6.47
CA SER A 541 -13.42 7.36 5.77
C SER A 541 -13.26 7.60 4.28
N GLN A 542 -14.06 6.91 3.45
CA GLN A 542 -14.04 7.08 2.00
C GLN A 542 -14.97 8.23 1.59
N VAL A 543 -14.57 8.99 0.57
CA VAL A 543 -15.39 10.08 0.02
C VAL A 543 -15.93 9.66 -1.34
N PHE A 544 -17.22 9.91 -1.58
CA PHE A 544 -17.89 9.64 -2.84
C PHE A 544 -18.62 10.87 -3.38
N VAL A 545 -18.72 10.98 -4.72
CA VAL A 545 -19.52 12.01 -5.40
C VAL A 545 -20.93 11.48 -5.71
N ASN A 546 -21.90 11.97 -4.95
CA ASN A 546 -23.37 11.78 -5.00
C ASN A 546 -23.97 10.35 -4.92
N GLY A 547 -24.79 10.18 -3.87
CA GLY A 547 -25.83 9.15 -3.71
C GLY A 547 -26.83 9.49 -2.59
N GLY A 548 -27.43 10.70 -2.55
CA GLY A 548 -28.49 11.05 -1.59
C GLY A 548 -28.09 11.08 -0.10
N GLU A 549 -29.07 11.14 0.82
CA GLU A 549 -28.86 11.07 2.30
C GLU A 549 -28.40 9.67 2.79
N LEU A 550 -27.60 8.95 2.00
CA LEU A 550 -27.04 7.66 2.41
C LEU A 550 -25.80 7.89 3.28
N SER A 551 -26.02 7.83 4.58
CA SER A 551 -24.96 7.76 5.60
C SER A 551 -24.79 6.32 6.04
N VAL A 552 -24.79 5.35 5.12
CA VAL A 552 -24.54 3.96 5.49
C VAL A 552 -23.09 3.91 5.95
N ALA A 553 -22.89 3.62 7.23
CA ALA A 553 -21.53 3.41 7.71
C ALA A 553 -20.91 2.25 6.93
N GLY A 554 -19.64 2.41 6.53
CA GLY A 554 -18.79 1.33 6.07
C GLY A 554 -18.49 0.40 7.26
N VAL A 555 -19.55 -0.29 7.70
CA VAL A 555 -19.54 -1.29 8.75
C VAL A 555 -19.21 -2.60 8.07
N TYR A 556 -18.02 -3.15 8.26
CA TYR A 556 -17.90 -4.59 8.16
C TYR A 556 -18.40 -5.19 9.48
N HIS A 557 -19.61 -5.75 9.48
CA HIS A 557 -20.15 -6.62 10.53
C HIS A 557 -20.42 -7.98 9.90
N GLN A 558 -20.22 -9.06 10.66
CA GLN A 558 -20.50 -10.42 10.18
C GLN A 558 -21.98 -10.62 9.74
N ASP A 559 -22.88 -9.71 10.14
CA ASP A 559 -24.31 -9.75 9.84
C ASP A 559 -24.69 -9.00 8.54
N LEU A 560 -23.73 -8.36 7.86
CA LEU A 560 -23.97 -7.71 6.58
C LEU A 560 -23.65 -8.68 5.43
N PRO A 561 -24.52 -8.80 4.41
CA PRO A 561 -24.26 -9.67 3.28
C PRO A 561 -22.89 -9.37 2.67
N SER A 562 -22.10 -10.39 2.32
CA SER A 562 -20.77 -10.26 1.66
C SER A 562 -20.77 -9.39 0.40
N ALA A 563 -21.96 -9.22 -0.18
CA ALA A 563 -22.29 -8.32 -1.28
C ALA A 563 -22.11 -6.82 -0.93
N THR A 564 -22.30 -6.43 0.34
CA THR A 564 -22.27 -5.03 0.82
C THR A 564 -20.89 -4.39 0.76
N PHE A 565 -19.84 -5.21 0.83
CA PHE A 565 -18.43 -4.79 0.75
C PHE A 565 -17.73 -5.22 -0.54
N ASN A 566 -18.48 -5.74 -1.52
CA ASN A 566 -17.94 -5.84 -2.86
C ASN A 566 -17.85 -4.40 -3.40
N PRO A 567 -16.66 -3.83 -3.66
CA PRO A 567 -16.53 -2.49 -4.21
C PRO A 567 -17.28 -2.38 -5.56
N PHE A 568 -17.48 -3.47 -6.30
CA PHE A 568 -18.33 -3.51 -7.50
C PHE A 568 -19.84 -3.48 -7.22
N GLN A 569 -20.30 -3.86 -6.02
CA GLN A 569 -21.71 -3.73 -5.60
C GLN A 569 -22.00 -2.45 -4.80
N ALA A 570 -21.06 -1.93 -4.01
CA ALA A 570 -21.14 -0.56 -3.50
C ALA A 570 -21.31 0.42 -4.67
N VAL A 571 -20.62 0.15 -5.79
CA VAL A 571 -20.79 0.86 -7.06
C VAL A 571 -22.14 0.61 -7.74
N LYS A 572 -22.86 -0.50 -7.49
CA LYS A 572 -24.25 -0.70 -7.99
C LYS A 572 -25.27 0.23 -7.31
N ASN A 573 -25.03 0.61 -6.05
CA ASN A 573 -25.96 1.43 -5.26
C ASN A 573 -25.59 2.93 -5.22
N VAL A 574 -24.40 3.29 -5.71
CA VAL A 574 -23.99 4.68 -5.95
C VAL A 574 -24.26 5.02 -7.41
N LYS A 575 -25.27 5.85 -7.68
CA LYS A 575 -25.57 6.28 -9.05
C LYS A 575 -24.61 7.40 -9.48
N LYS A 576 -23.40 7.06 -9.98
CA LYS A 576 -22.72 7.73 -11.12
C LYS A 576 -21.36 7.13 -11.52
N PHE A 577 -21.07 7.30 -12.81
CA PHE A 577 -20.07 6.68 -13.72
C PHE A 577 -20.45 5.28 -14.20
N GLY A 578 -20.38 5.09 -15.52
CA GLY A 578 -20.90 3.93 -16.24
C GLY A 578 -20.21 2.64 -15.80
N LEU A 579 -20.80 1.97 -14.81
CA LEU A 579 -20.44 0.64 -14.36
C LEU A 579 -20.43 -0.38 -15.51
N ASP A 580 -21.19 -0.12 -16.57
CA ASP A 580 -21.21 -0.93 -17.80
C ASP A 580 -19.87 -0.89 -18.58
N GLU A 581 -19.09 0.20 -18.50
CA GLU A 581 -17.73 0.28 -19.08
C GLU A 581 -16.68 -0.37 -18.19
N LEU A 582 -16.94 -0.44 -16.87
CA LEU A 582 -16.06 -1.05 -15.87
C LEU A 582 -16.19 -2.57 -15.80
N LEU A 583 -17.36 -3.10 -16.15
CA LEU A 583 -17.67 -4.53 -16.13
C LEU A 583 -17.38 -5.24 -17.45
N GLN A 584 -17.18 -4.53 -18.57
CA GLN A 584 -16.83 -5.17 -19.86
C GLN A 584 -15.38 -5.67 -19.97
N GLU A 585 -14.54 -5.38 -18.97
CA GLU A 585 -13.17 -5.92 -18.86
C GLU A 585 -13.01 -7.04 -17.83
N PHE A 586 -14.10 -7.48 -17.20
CA PHE A 586 -14.17 -8.70 -16.39
C PHE A 586 -15.17 -9.68 -17.01
#